data_AF-A0A9W4CWY8-F1
#
_entry.id   AF-A0A9W4CWY8-F1
#
_cell.length_a   1.000
_cell.length_b   1.000
_cell.length_c   1.000
_cell.angle_alpha   90.00
_cell.angle_beta   90.00
_cell.angle_gamma   90.00
#
_symmetry.space_group_name_H-M   'P 1'
#
loop_
_entity.id
_entity.type
_entity.pdbx_description
1 polymer ?
#
loop_
_entity_poly.entity_id
_entity_poly.type
_entity_poly.pdbx_seq_one_letter_code
_entity_poly.pdbx_strand_id
1 'polypeptide(L)'
;MEPLTELFDYFNLNPIDPIVDRFRSNINEGRNQKTVNHADQIEGQAAIDALQTELVGAFSLLNTKKVPVSAFRDLIASTKKPASDREILTTVIDIAKELNKELDPIAMMRPVHSTVTRLRKTGEVPVYDKTTASLTDALKSETSGKIYRDVAEFWEVNFITNKPWCGLVNRIWASYRDDGQCGSDNVFSSNMDEDAWRKWLHAFRDRYLIQLMKEEDFTEVHQPAVKRRRNDPLVRGKFCHTTIPSQFKGGKSNRKLDFFIESSEIPDCETHKWRDVRVVGEVTSSEEQIGAKFNQLMRYAREIFYSQPLRRFVHGYCLHKDHIEFWIIDRAGAYSSGEYDVLKNQEMLVRGLSAYMLMSDEELGLDPVISYDDADRCFVTLTNDNSETEKHEVIPTPVARPETIVSRGSTCFKTKDEKYLIKFSWGTGAKDNEIKFLNRAKNVTGVIQMVSSGKLYKVATHRKGVKFSKDKLWIFIAKDQVFARGKQETILNDEFYVKRRLTYVKLTPVGRLIHSAVTVREFGKMKGILIDLDMSSLHENENEKNLPRAITGTTMYMALELMKAISFKKLSLKQTYRHDLESCFYVLIVG
;
A
#
# COMPACT_ATOMS: atom_id res chain seq x y z
N MET A 1 -43.90 1.22 35.77
CA MET A 1 -43.37 0.07 36.54
C MET A 1 -44.14 -1.21 36.22
N GLU A 2 -45.45 -1.17 35.91
CA GLU A 2 -46.26 -2.35 35.58
C GLU A 2 -45.82 -3.21 34.36
N PRO A 3 -45.32 -2.67 33.22
CA PRO A 3 -44.97 -3.51 32.05
C PRO A 3 -43.74 -4.40 32.25
N LEU A 4 -42.84 -4.00 33.15
CA LEU A 4 -41.64 -4.78 33.49
C LEU A 4 -41.99 -5.94 34.41
N THR A 5 -43.03 -5.80 35.24
CA THR A 5 -43.51 -6.87 36.12
C THR A 5 -44.10 -8.02 35.30
N GLU A 6 -44.94 -7.73 34.30
CA GLU A 6 -45.47 -8.76 33.38
C GLU A 6 -44.37 -9.46 32.58
N LEU A 7 -43.34 -8.73 32.15
CA LEU A 7 -42.20 -9.30 31.42
C LEU A 7 -41.34 -10.21 32.32
N PHE A 8 -41.07 -9.79 33.56
CA PHE A 8 -40.35 -10.61 34.53
C PHE A 8 -41.16 -11.81 35.01
N ASP A 9 -42.49 -11.67 35.14
CA ASP A 9 -43.39 -12.79 35.47
C ASP A 9 -43.47 -13.78 34.30
N TYR A 10 -43.49 -13.31 33.05
CA TYR A 10 -43.41 -14.17 31.87
C TYR A 10 -42.09 -14.95 31.79
N PHE A 11 -40.94 -14.30 32.04
CA PHE A 11 -39.63 -14.99 32.07
C PHE A 11 -39.45 -15.91 33.28
N ASN A 12 -40.13 -15.64 34.40
CA ASN A 12 -40.17 -16.54 35.54
C ASN A 12 -41.03 -17.78 35.25
N LEU A 13 -42.14 -17.63 34.51
CA LEU A 13 -43.02 -18.74 34.11
C LEU A 13 -42.48 -19.52 32.89
N ASN A 14 -41.68 -18.87 32.04
CA ASN A 14 -41.06 -19.44 30.85
C ASN A 14 -39.55 -19.21 30.90
N PRO A 15 -38.79 -20.08 31.59
CA PRO A 15 -37.34 -19.93 31.71
C PRO A 15 -36.70 -19.84 30.32
N ILE A 16 -35.73 -18.95 30.17
CA ILE A 16 -35.02 -18.72 28.91
C ILE A 16 -34.06 -19.88 28.57
N ASP A 17 -33.55 -20.57 29.60
CA ASP A 17 -32.52 -21.60 29.45
C ASP A 17 -32.95 -22.79 28.56
N PRO A 18 -34.16 -23.38 28.70
CA PRO A 18 -34.66 -24.42 27.79
C PRO A 18 -34.77 -23.97 26.33
N ILE A 19 -35.13 -22.71 26.07
CA ILE A 19 -35.26 -22.17 24.70
C ILE A 19 -33.88 -22.02 24.07
N VAL A 20 -32.93 -21.48 24.84
CA VAL A 20 -31.55 -21.29 24.42
C VAL A 20 -30.82 -22.62 24.23
N ASP A 21 -31.04 -23.60 25.10
CA ASP A 21 -30.41 -24.92 24.99
C ASP A 21 -30.99 -25.75 23.84
N ARG A 22 -32.29 -25.60 23.54
CA ARG A 22 -32.93 -26.22 22.36
C ARG A 22 -32.44 -25.60 21.06
N PHE A 23 -32.22 -24.28 21.04
CA PHE A 23 -31.60 -23.58 19.92
C PHE A 23 -30.16 -24.06 19.68
N ARG A 24 -29.38 -24.25 20.74
CA ARG A 24 -28.00 -24.78 20.69
C ARG A 24 -27.93 -26.24 20.23
N SER A 25 -28.89 -27.08 20.65
CA SER A 25 -28.97 -28.48 20.22
C SER A 25 -29.21 -28.62 18.71
N ASN A 26 -30.09 -27.77 18.15
CA ASN A 26 -30.41 -27.78 16.72
C ASN A 26 -29.24 -27.34 15.82
N ILE A 27 -28.30 -26.53 16.33
CA ILE A 27 -27.09 -26.11 15.60
C ILE A 27 -26.08 -27.26 15.46
N ASN A 28 -25.99 -28.16 16.44
CA ASN A 28 -25.01 -29.26 16.43
C ASN A 28 -25.41 -30.43 15.50
N GLU A 29 -26.69 -30.57 15.14
CA GLU A 29 -27.18 -31.67 14.28
C GLU A 29 -27.22 -31.35 12.78
N GLY A 30 -26.74 -30.18 12.34
CA GLY A 30 -26.60 -29.87 10.91
C GLY A 30 -27.91 -29.82 10.11
N ARG A 31 -29.07 -29.64 10.76
CA ARG A 31 -30.35 -29.47 10.05
C ARG A 31 -30.48 -28.05 9.52
N ASN A 32 -30.73 -27.93 8.23
CA ASN A 32 -30.96 -26.67 7.53
C ASN A 32 -32.05 -25.81 8.20
N GLN A 33 -31.78 -24.51 8.26
CA GLN A 33 -32.63 -23.45 8.79
C GLN A 33 -34.04 -23.48 8.18
N LYS A 34 -34.99 -24.03 8.93
CA LYS A 34 -36.29 -23.37 9.06
C LYS A 34 -36.27 -22.71 10.42
N THR A 35 -36.26 -21.39 10.45
CA THR A 35 -36.63 -20.58 11.61
C THR A 35 -37.94 -21.14 12.14
N VAL A 36 -37.87 -21.93 13.21
CA VAL A 36 -39.06 -22.19 14.04
C VAL A 36 -39.38 -20.82 14.62
N ASN A 37 -40.42 -20.20 14.09
CA ASN A 37 -40.82 -18.84 14.41
C ASN A 37 -41.39 -18.82 15.83
N HIS A 38 -40.51 -18.75 16.83
CA HIS A 38 -40.89 -18.51 18.21
C HIS A 38 -41.45 -17.08 18.41
N ALA A 39 -41.35 -16.21 17.39
CA ALA A 39 -41.96 -14.89 17.35
C ALA A 39 -43.51 -14.96 17.47
N ASP A 40 -44.14 -15.98 16.88
CA ASP A 40 -45.61 -16.11 16.83
C ASP A 40 -46.24 -16.39 18.21
N GLN A 41 -45.45 -16.78 19.22
CA GLN A 41 -45.91 -16.98 20.61
C GLN A 41 -45.77 -15.74 21.49
N ILE A 42 -45.18 -14.67 20.95
CA ILE A 42 -44.73 -13.48 21.67
C ILE A 42 -45.33 -12.20 21.04
N GLU A 43 -45.72 -12.26 19.76
CA GLU A 43 -46.48 -11.20 19.08
C GLU A 43 -47.84 -10.95 19.74
N GLY A 44 -48.14 -9.67 20.02
CA GLY A 44 -49.42 -9.22 20.58
C GLY A 44 -49.39 -8.88 22.08
N GLN A 45 -48.26 -9.05 22.76
CA GLN A 45 -48.08 -8.55 24.13
C GLN A 45 -47.61 -7.09 24.12
N ALA A 46 -48.47 -6.19 24.58
CA ALA A 46 -48.23 -4.75 24.61
C ALA A 46 -46.91 -4.34 25.29
N ALA A 47 -46.47 -5.09 26.31
CA ALA A 47 -45.20 -4.86 26.99
C ALA A 47 -43.97 -5.16 26.10
N ILE A 48 -44.07 -6.15 25.23
CA ILE A 48 -42.98 -6.58 24.33
C ILE A 48 -42.91 -5.66 23.11
N ASP A 49 -44.06 -5.24 22.58
CA ASP A 49 -44.13 -4.26 21.49
C ASP A 49 -43.57 -2.89 21.94
N ALA A 50 -43.87 -2.48 23.17
CA ALA A 50 -43.30 -1.27 23.77
C ALA A 50 -41.78 -1.37 23.92
N LEU A 51 -41.27 -2.52 24.40
CA LEU A 51 -39.83 -2.76 24.53
C LEU A 51 -39.12 -2.77 23.17
N GLN A 52 -39.72 -3.41 22.16
CA GLN A 52 -39.18 -3.45 20.80
C GLN A 52 -39.09 -2.03 20.21
N THR A 53 -40.11 -1.21 20.43
CA THR A 53 -40.13 0.19 19.99
C THR A 53 -38.98 1.00 20.61
N GLU A 54 -38.76 0.85 21.92
CA GLU A 54 -37.65 1.52 22.64
C GLU A 54 -36.27 1.09 22.12
N LEU A 55 -36.07 -0.21 21.90
CA LEU A 55 -34.80 -0.76 21.41
C LEU A 55 -34.52 -0.35 19.95
N VAL A 56 -35.56 -0.30 19.10
CA VAL A 56 -35.43 0.16 17.70
C VAL A 56 -35.07 1.65 17.64
N GLY A 57 -35.67 2.49 18.50
CA GLY A 57 -35.32 3.90 18.63
C GLY A 57 -33.84 4.09 19.00
N ALA A 58 -33.38 3.38 20.03
CA ALA A 58 -31.99 3.40 20.46
C ALA A 58 -31.02 2.89 19.38
N PHE A 59 -31.39 1.84 18.65
CA PHE A 59 -30.60 1.30 17.53
C PHE A 59 -30.41 2.32 16.40
N SER A 60 -31.45 3.10 16.08
CA SER A 60 -31.37 4.18 15.09
C SER A 60 -30.40 5.29 15.52
N LEU A 61 -30.42 5.66 16.81
CA LEU A 61 -29.50 6.64 17.39
C LEU A 61 -28.04 6.15 17.41
N LEU A 62 -27.84 4.86 17.69
CA LEU A 62 -26.52 4.22 17.66
C LEU A 62 -25.95 4.17 16.24
N ASN A 63 -26.76 3.79 15.24
CA ASN A 63 -26.35 3.75 13.84
C ASN A 63 -25.98 5.14 13.28
N THR A 64 -26.57 6.20 13.82
CA THR A 64 -26.27 7.57 13.41
C THR A 64 -25.10 8.21 14.18
N LYS A 65 -24.43 7.46 15.07
CA LYS A 65 -23.25 7.87 15.86
C LYS A 65 -23.48 9.10 16.75
N LYS A 66 -24.72 9.32 17.20
CA LYS A 66 -25.09 10.47 18.04
C LYS A 66 -25.01 10.20 19.54
N VAL A 67 -24.65 8.98 19.93
CA VAL A 67 -24.67 8.55 21.33
C VAL A 67 -23.26 8.61 21.94
N PRO A 68 -23.02 9.41 22.98
CA PRO A 68 -21.74 9.42 23.68
C PRO A 68 -21.55 8.14 24.50
N VAL A 69 -20.31 7.64 24.57
CA VAL A 69 -19.95 6.40 25.30
C VAL A 69 -20.32 6.46 26.78
N SER A 70 -20.40 7.65 27.37
CA SER A 70 -20.86 7.84 28.76
C SER A 70 -22.27 7.29 29.02
N ALA A 71 -23.12 7.18 27.99
CA ALA A 71 -24.45 6.60 28.10
C ALA A 71 -24.43 5.10 28.48
N PHE A 72 -23.31 4.40 28.28
CA PHE A 72 -23.17 2.98 28.58
C PHE A 72 -22.41 2.70 29.88
N ARG A 73 -22.18 3.72 30.72
CA ARG A 73 -21.36 3.62 31.93
C ARG A 73 -21.77 2.46 32.83
N ASP A 74 -23.07 2.28 33.05
CA ASP A 74 -23.58 1.30 34.01
C ASP A 74 -23.54 -0.12 33.42
N LEU A 75 -23.75 -0.27 32.11
CA LEU A 75 -23.52 -1.52 31.39
C LEU A 75 -22.05 -1.90 31.36
N ILE A 76 -21.15 -0.94 31.23
CA ILE A 76 -19.70 -1.16 31.31
C ILE A 76 -19.31 -1.55 32.74
N ALA A 77 -19.94 -0.95 33.76
CA ALA A 77 -19.69 -1.31 35.16
C ALA A 77 -20.14 -2.74 35.48
N SER A 78 -21.24 -3.23 34.88
CA SER A 78 -21.73 -4.60 35.07
C SER A 78 -20.82 -5.66 34.45
N THR A 79 -19.93 -5.31 33.51
CA THR A 79 -18.90 -6.26 33.01
C THR A 79 -17.74 -6.51 33.99
N LYS A 80 -17.60 -5.66 35.03
CA LYS A 80 -16.49 -5.74 36.01
C LYS A 80 -16.82 -6.56 37.25
N LYS A 81 -18.06 -6.98 37.43
CA LYS A 81 -18.55 -7.88 38.51
C LYS A 81 -19.54 -8.89 37.89
N PRO A 82 -19.68 -10.13 38.38
CA PRO A 82 -20.69 -11.04 37.88
C PRO A 82 -22.09 -10.46 38.14
N ALA A 83 -22.75 -9.95 37.09
CA ALA A 83 -24.13 -9.51 37.10
C ALA A 83 -25.00 -10.61 36.45
N SER A 84 -26.22 -10.78 36.96
CA SER A 84 -27.21 -11.69 36.38
C SER A 84 -27.72 -11.15 35.04
N ASP A 85 -28.18 -12.05 34.16
CA ASP A 85 -28.77 -11.67 32.87
C ASP A 85 -29.94 -10.69 33.04
N ARG A 86 -30.68 -10.79 34.15
CA ARG A 86 -31.74 -9.87 34.54
C ARG A 86 -31.23 -8.44 34.78
N GLU A 87 -30.11 -8.29 35.49
CA GLU A 87 -29.50 -6.98 35.77
C GLU A 87 -28.91 -6.35 34.51
N ILE A 88 -28.30 -7.18 33.65
CA ILE A 88 -27.77 -6.73 32.35
C ILE A 88 -28.90 -6.25 31.46
N LEU A 89 -29.98 -7.03 31.34
CA LEU A 89 -31.14 -6.68 30.51
C LEU A 89 -31.84 -5.41 31.03
N THR A 90 -31.99 -5.26 32.35
CA THR A 90 -32.55 -4.04 32.96
C THR A 90 -31.70 -2.82 32.60
N THR A 91 -30.37 -2.94 32.71
CA THR A 91 -29.44 -1.87 32.35
C THR A 91 -29.54 -1.48 30.87
N VAL A 92 -29.66 -2.46 29.96
CA VAL A 92 -29.83 -2.21 28.52
C VAL A 92 -31.14 -1.46 28.23
N ILE A 93 -32.23 -1.84 28.90
CA ILE A 93 -33.54 -1.20 28.74
C ILE A 93 -33.51 0.24 29.25
N ASP A 94 -32.87 0.49 30.39
CA ASP A 94 -32.76 1.83 30.96
C ASP A 94 -31.92 2.74 30.06
N ILE A 95 -30.82 2.22 29.50
CA ILE A 95 -30.03 2.96 28.50
C ILE A 95 -30.89 3.29 27.27
N ALA A 96 -31.62 2.32 26.73
CA ALA A 96 -32.47 2.56 25.55
C ALA A 96 -33.49 3.68 25.80
N LYS A 97 -34.13 3.68 26.98
CA LYS A 97 -35.07 4.73 27.40
C LYS A 97 -34.40 6.08 27.54
N GLU A 98 -33.23 6.16 28.17
CA GLU A 98 -32.50 7.43 28.34
C GLU A 98 -32.04 7.99 26.99
N LEU A 99 -31.61 7.15 26.06
CA LEU A 99 -31.25 7.58 24.71
C LEU A 99 -32.44 8.15 23.93
N ASN A 100 -33.64 7.63 24.16
CA ASN A 100 -34.86 8.10 23.52
C ASN A 100 -35.46 9.37 24.18
N LYS A 101 -34.97 9.78 25.36
CA LYS A 101 -35.47 10.96 26.10
C LYS A 101 -34.85 12.30 25.68
N GLU A 102 -33.63 12.31 25.13
CA GLU A 102 -32.91 13.56 24.84
C GLU A 102 -33.01 13.98 23.37
N LEU A 103 -34.00 14.82 23.06
CA LEU A 103 -33.96 15.71 21.91
C LEU A 103 -33.56 17.11 22.36
N ASP A 104 -32.25 17.40 22.33
CA ASP A 104 -31.77 18.74 21.99
C ASP A 104 -30.56 18.62 21.06
N PRO A 105 -30.58 19.26 19.88
CA PRO A 105 -29.61 19.00 18.82
C PRO A 105 -28.28 19.71 19.11
N ILE A 106 -27.33 19.00 19.72
CA ILE A 106 -25.92 19.40 19.60
C ILE A 106 -25.49 19.11 18.16
N ALA A 107 -25.25 20.18 17.40
CA ALA A 107 -24.61 20.11 16.09
C ALA A 107 -23.18 19.58 16.23
N MET A 108 -23.00 18.26 16.07
CA MET A 108 -21.71 17.66 15.75
C MET A 108 -21.68 17.28 14.27
N MET A 109 -20.65 17.78 13.59
CA MET A 109 -20.36 17.49 12.19
C MET A 109 -20.28 15.98 11.94
N ARG A 110 -20.93 15.54 10.86
CA ARG A 110 -20.92 14.16 10.37
C ARG A 110 -19.48 13.71 10.06
N PRO A 111 -18.96 12.63 10.67
CA PRO A 111 -17.83 11.90 10.12
C PRO A 111 -18.37 10.98 9.02
N VAL A 112 -17.91 11.21 7.79
CA VAL A 112 -18.13 10.30 6.67
C VAL A 112 -17.53 8.92 7.01
N HIS A 113 -18.30 7.88 6.69
CA HIS A 113 -18.08 6.48 7.00
C HIS A 113 -16.62 5.99 6.88
N SER A 114 -16.14 5.32 7.93
CA SER A 114 -14.83 4.67 8.02
C SER A 114 -15.03 3.16 7.96
N THR A 115 -14.65 2.54 6.84
CA THR A 115 -14.40 1.11 6.76
C THR A 115 -12.89 0.88 6.92
N VAL A 116 -12.54 0.24 8.04
CA VAL A 116 -11.18 0.04 8.52
C VAL A 116 -10.47 -1.01 7.67
N THR A 117 -9.38 -0.62 7.03
CA THR A 117 -8.28 -1.54 6.73
C THR A 117 -6.99 -0.90 7.25
N ARG A 118 -6.23 -1.71 7.99
CA ARG A 118 -5.14 -1.34 8.89
C ARG A 118 -4.01 -0.58 8.19
N LEU A 119 -3.36 0.31 8.95
CA LEU A 119 -2.16 1.11 8.60
C LEU A 119 -2.37 2.34 7.70
N ARG A 120 -3.38 3.17 8.01
CA ARG A 120 -3.60 4.45 7.33
C ARG A 120 -3.09 5.63 8.16
N LYS A 121 -2.40 6.58 7.50
CA LYS A 121 -2.14 7.91 8.07
C LYS A 121 -3.48 8.65 8.27
N THR A 122 -3.54 9.55 9.24
CA THR A 122 -4.69 10.43 9.58
C THR A 122 -5.26 11.27 8.42
N GLY A 123 -4.64 11.26 7.23
CA GLY A 123 -5.12 11.95 6.02
C GLY A 123 -5.60 11.06 4.88
N GLU A 124 -5.64 9.72 5.03
CA GLU A 124 -6.13 8.84 3.96
C GLU A 124 -7.66 8.72 4.01
N VAL A 125 -8.32 9.35 3.03
CA VAL A 125 -9.76 9.28 2.82
C VAL A 125 -10.15 7.85 2.42
N PRO A 126 -11.17 7.22 3.05
CA PRO A 126 -11.70 5.94 2.58
C PRO A 126 -12.09 6.03 1.10
N VAL A 127 -11.70 5.04 0.31
CA VAL A 127 -12.00 4.99 -1.13
C VAL A 127 -11.35 6.14 -1.94
N TYR A 128 -10.16 6.61 -1.55
CA TYR A 128 -9.44 7.62 -2.33
C TYR A 128 -9.17 7.17 -3.77
N ASP A 129 -9.12 5.86 -4.04
CA ASP A 129 -8.90 5.28 -5.36
C ASP A 129 -10.20 4.88 -6.07
N LYS A 130 -11.38 5.32 -5.58
CA LYS A 130 -12.69 5.03 -6.21
C LYS A 130 -12.73 5.43 -7.69
N THR A 131 -12.11 6.57 -7.99
CA THR A 131 -12.08 7.15 -9.33
C THR A 131 -10.64 7.46 -9.71
N THR A 132 -10.39 7.53 -11.01
CA THR A 132 -9.09 7.97 -11.54
C THR A 132 -8.74 9.39 -11.07
N ALA A 133 -9.71 10.29 -10.96
CA ALA A 133 -9.50 11.66 -10.49
C ALA A 133 -9.07 11.68 -9.02
N SER A 134 -9.83 11.02 -8.14
CA SER A 134 -9.52 10.97 -6.70
C SER A 134 -8.18 10.30 -6.41
N LEU A 135 -7.83 9.24 -7.16
CA LEU A 135 -6.50 8.62 -7.06
C LEU A 135 -5.41 9.60 -7.49
N THR A 136 -5.63 10.34 -8.58
CA THR A 136 -4.67 11.33 -9.07
C THR A 136 -4.43 12.41 -8.02
N ASP A 137 -5.48 12.94 -7.41
CA ASP A 137 -5.35 13.97 -6.38
C ASP A 137 -4.65 13.45 -5.12
N ALA A 138 -4.94 12.21 -4.71
CA ALA A 138 -4.23 11.57 -3.61
C ALA A 138 -2.74 11.40 -3.90
N LEU A 139 -2.36 10.94 -5.10
CA LEU A 139 -0.96 10.78 -5.50
C LEU A 139 -0.25 12.12 -5.61
N LYS A 140 -0.90 13.16 -6.15
CA LYS A 140 -0.37 14.53 -6.18
C LYS A 140 -0.06 15.04 -4.76
N SER A 141 -1.00 14.86 -3.84
CA SER A 141 -0.82 15.23 -2.43
C SER A 141 0.32 14.44 -1.77
N GLU A 142 0.35 13.12 -2.00
CA GLU A 142 1.36 12.21 -1.46
C GLU A 142 2.79 12.56 -1.90
N THR A 143 2.94 12.90 -3.18
CA THR A 143 4.22 13.20 -3.85
C THR A 143 4.58 14.68 -3.82
N SER A 144 3.70 15.54 -3.31
CA SER A 144 3.95 16.98 -3.17
C SER A 144 5.26 17.22 -2.42
N GLY A 145 6.08 18.12 -2.98
CA GLY A 145 7.42 18.45 -2.48
C GLY A 145 8.47 17.35 -2.65
N LYS A 146 8.22 16.32 -3.47
CA LYS A 146 9.11 15.14 -3.62
C LYS A 146 9.38 14.77 -5.08
N ILE A 147 9.06 15.64 -6.03
CA ILE A 147 9.29 15.40 -7.45
C ILE A 147 10.36 16.37 -7.97
N TYR A 148 11.40 15.82 -8.58
CA TYR A 148 12.52 16.59 -9.11
C TYR A 148 12.66 16.37 -10.61
N ARG A 149 12.54 17.41 -11.45
CA ARG A 149 12.79 17.25 -12.89
C ARG A 149 14.12 17.82 -13.30
N ASP A 150 14.69 17.26 -14.36
CA ASP A 150 15.94 17.75 -14.95
C ASP A 150 17.07 17.80 -13.91
N VAL A 151 17.24 16.68 -13.19
CA VAL A 151 18.29 16.57 -12.17
C VAL A 151 19.62 16.26 -12.84
N ALA A 152 20.66 16.99 -12.45
CA ALA A 152 21.98 16.82 -13.03
C ALA A 152 22.56 15.42 -12.70
N GLU A 153 23.36 14.89 -13.62
CA GLU A 153 23.95 13.54 -13.60
C GLU A 153 22.93 12.39 -13.71
N PHE A 154 21.65 12.66 -14.01
CA PHE A 154 20.66 11.59 -14.16
C PHE A 154 21.10 10.53 -15.17
N TRP A 155 21.46 10.96 -16.37
CA TRP A 155 21.83 10.05 -17.46
C TRP A 155 23.12 9.29 -17.15
N GLU A 156 24.15 10.02 -16.71
CA GLU A 156 25.44 9.44 -16.36
C GLU A 156 25.33 8.36 -15.29
N VAL A 157 24.55 8.60 -14.23
CA VAL A 157 24.40 7.65 -13.11
C VAL A 157 23.53 6.45 -13.51
N ASN A 158 22.42 6.70 -14.19
CA ASN A 158 21.41 5.66 -14.42
C ASN A 158 21.68 4.85 -15.71
N PHE A 159 22.37 5.43 -16.70
CA PHE A 159 22.53 4.82 -18.01
C PHE A 159 23.97 4.58 -18.49
N ILE A 160 24.98 5.12 -17.81
CA ILE A 160 26.38 5.02 -18.27
C ILE A 160 27.30 4.41 -17.22
N THR A 161 27.37 5.01 -16.04
CA THR A 161 28.38 4.71 -15.03
C THR A 161 28.22 3.32 -14.43
N ASN A 162 29.27 2.51 -14.53
CA ASN A 162 29.33 1.13 -14.02
C ASN A 162 28.20 0.22 -14.55
N LYS A 163 27.75 0.44 -15.79
CA LYS A 163 26.70 -0.36 -16.42
C LYS A 163 27.30 -1.39 -17.37
N PRO A 164 27.13 -2.71 -17.13
CA PRO A 164 27.76 -3.75 -17.96
C PRO A 164 27.25 -3.75 -19.41
N TRP A 165 26.02 -3.27 -19.62
CA TRP A 165 25.36 -3.18 -20.93
C TRP A 165 25.70 -1.89 -21.72
N CYS A 166 26.36 -0.89 -21.12
CA CYS A 166 26.59 0.42 -21.75
C CYS A 166 27.37 0.31 -23.08
N GLY A 167 28.41 -0.54 -23.12
CA GLY A 167 29.19 -0.76 -24.34
C GLY A 167 28.42 -1.47 -25.48
N LEU A 168 27.40 -2.27 -25.14
CA LEU A 168 26.49 -2.86 -26.12
C LEU A 168 25.48 -1.83 -26.62
N VAL A 169 24.88 -1.07 -25.70
CA VAL A 169 23.95 0.02 -26.03
C VAL A 169 24.59 1.06 -26.98
N ASN A 170 25.86 1.43 -26.76
CA ASN A 170 26.56 2.35 -27.66
C ASN A 170 26.76 1.78 -29.07
N ARG A 171 26.94 0.45 -29.20
CA ARG A 171 27.05 -0.21 -30.51
C ARG A 171 25.71 -0.35 -31.20
N ILE A 172 24.63 -0.62 -30.45
CA ILE A 172 23.27 -0.59 -30.99
C ILE A 172 22.97 0.80 -31.54
N TRP A 173 23.30 1.86 -30.79
CA TRP A 173 23.16 3.23 -31.28
C TRP A 173 23.99 3.52 -32.54
N ALA A 174 25.27 3.13 -32.56
CA ALA A 174 26.12 3.37 -33.73
C ALA A 174 25.55 2.68 -34.98
N SER A 175 25.17 1.40 -34.88
CA SER A 175 24.54 0.69 -35.99
C SER A 175 23.20 1.33 -36.38
N TYR A 176 22.36 1.70 -35.41
CA TYR A 176 21.10 2.38 -35.70
C TYR A 176 21.28 3.68 -36.50
N ARG A 177 22.26 4.50 -36.10
CA ARG A 177 22.58 5.78 -36.75
C ARG A 177 23.14 5.57 -38.16
N ASP A 178 24.02 4.59 -38.33
CA ASP A 178 24.81 4.41 -39.55
C ASP A 178 24.12 3.51 -40.59
N ASP A 179 23.23 2.60 -40.16
CA ASP A 179 22.61 1.57 -41.01
C ASP A 179 21.14 1.87 -41.38
N GLY A 180 20.72 3.14 -41.40
CA GLY A 180 19.38 3.53 -41.84
C GLY A 180 18.26 3.17 -40.87
N GLN A 181 18.49 3.29 -39.55
CA GLN A 181 17.47 3.23 -38.51
C GLN A 181 16.61 1.94 -38.53
N CYS A 182 15.28 2.05 -38.52
CA CYS A 182 14.35 0.92 -38.60
C CYS A 182 13.86 0.64 -40.05
N GLY A 183 14.62 1.08 -41.06
CA GLY A 183 14.23 0.99 -42.47
C GLY A 183 13.37 2.17 -42.94
N SER A 184 13.11 2.23 -44.25
CA SER A 184 12.37 3.34 -44.89
C SER A 184 10.94 3.49 -44.39
N ASP A 185 10.31 2.38 -43.99
CA ASP A 185 8.89 2.33 -43.66
C ASP A 185 8.62 2.62 -42.16
N ASN A 186 9.67 2.61 -41.34
CA ASN A 186 9.59 2.82 -39.89
C ASN A 186 10.58 3.91 -39.44
N VAL A 187 10.70 4.99 -40.20
CA VAL A 187 11.54 6.14 -39.82
C VAL A 187 10.88 6.86 -38.64
N PHE A 188 11.66 7.19 -37.61
CA PHE A 188 11.13 7.99 -36.50
C PHE A 188 10.76 9.40 -36.98
N SER A 189 9.54 9.84 -36.70
CA SER A 189 9.00 11.14 -37.14
C SER A 189 8.39 11.91 -35.97
N SER A 190 8.20 13.21 -36.15
CA SER A 190 7.47 14.02 -35.16
C SER A 190 6.02 13.56 -35.06
N ASN A 191 5.42 13.72 -33.87
CA ASN A 191 3.99 13.44 -33.64
C ASN A 191 3.55 12.02 -34.01
N MET A 192 4.42 11.02 -33.88
CA MET A 192 4.01 9.62 -34.01
C MET A 192 2.87 9.33 -33.03
N ASP A 193 1.77 8.83 -33.58
CA ASP A 193 0.68 8.29 -32.77
C ASP A 193 1.10 6.94 -32.14
N GLU A 194 0.21 6.39 -31.31
CA GLU A 194 0.47 5.14 -30.59
C GLU A 194 0.81 3.98 -31.55
N ASP A 195 0.15 3.92 -32.72
CA ASP A 195 0.33 2.84 -33.70
C ASP A 195 1.63 2.96 -34.49
N ALA A 196 1.99 4.17 -34.93
CA ALA A 196 3.26 4.45 -35.59
C ALA A 196 4.43 4.16 -34.65
N TRP A 197 4.31 4.55 -33.38
CA TRP A 197 5.32 4.27 -32.37
C TRP A 197 5.44 2.77 -32.07
N ARG A 198 4.32 2.03 -32.02
CA ARG A 198 4.33 0.55 -31.91
C ARG A 198 5.08 -0.10 -33.06
N LYS A 199 4.78 0.30 -34.30
CA LYS A 199 5.47 -0.23 -35.50
C LYS A 199 6.98 0.04 -35.44
N TRP A 200 7.37 1.25 -35.04
CA TRP A 200 8.78 1.61 -34.86
C TRP A 200 9.46 0.73 -33.81
N LEU A 201 8.82 0.49 -32.65
CA LEU A 201 9.37 -0.36 -31.59
C LEU A 201 9.55 -1.81 -32.03
N HIS A 202 8.58 -2.37 -32.75
CA HIS A 202 8.70 -3.73 -33.29
C HIS A 202 9.80 -3.83 -34.34
N ALA A 203 9.89 -2.88 -35.26
CA ALA A 203 10.98 -2.83 -36.24
C ALA A 203 12.35 -2.67 -35.59
N PHE A 204 12.45 -1.84 -34.54
CA PHE A 204 13.67 -1.68 -33.74
C PHE A 204 14.06 -2.99 -33.05
N ARG A 205 13.10 -3.66 -32.42
CA ARG A 205 13.31 -4.96 -31.78
C ARG A 205 13.83 -5.99 -32.78
N ASP A 206 13.12 -6.17 -33.88
CA ASP A 206 13.40 -7.21 -34.86
C ASP A 206 14.75 -7.02 -35.54
N ARG A 207 15.13 -5.75 -35.78
CA ARG A 207 16.41 -5.44 -36.42
C ARG A 207 17.61 -5.50 -35.46
N TYR A 208 17.49 -4.98 -34.24
CA TYR A 208 18.65 -4.74 -33.37
C TYR A 208 18.69 -5.63 -32.13
N LEU A 209 17.54 -5.96 -31.53
CA LEU A 209 17.48 -6.61 -30.23
C LEU A 209 17.29 -8.11 -30.32
N ILE A 210 16.59 -8.60 -31.35
CA ILE A 210 16.22 -10.01 -31.48
C ILE A 210 17.49 -10.90 -31.50
N GLN A 211 18.49 -10.52 -32.29
CA GLN A 211 19.80 -11.20 -32.37
C GLN A 211 20.59 -11.28 -31.04
N LEU A 212 20.13 -10.58 -30.00
CA LEU A 212 20.76 -10.49 -28.68
C LEU A 212 19.96 -11.24 -27.59
N MET A 213 18.87 -11.93 -27.92
CA MET A 213 18.18 -12.83 -26.97
C MET A 213 18.92 -14.19 -26.88
N LYS A 214 18.38 -15.18 -26.15
CA LYS A 214 19.05 -16.47 -25.93
C LYS A 214 19.13 -17.26 -27.26
N GLU A 215 20.20 -18.04 -27.46
CA GLU A 215 20.51 -18.70 -28.74
C GLU A 215 19.45 -19.73 -29.18
N GLU A 216 18.67 -20.28 -28.25
CA GLU A 216 17.57 -21.21 -28.53
C GLU A 216 16.36 -20.53 -29.20
N ASP A 217 16.34 -19.19 -29.29
CA ASP A 217 15.21 -18.41 -29.79
C ASP A 217 15.32 -18.00 -31.28
N PHE A 218 16.38 -18.38 -32.04
CA PHE A 218 16.59 -17.89 -33.42
C PHE A 218 17.03 -18.92 -34.48
N THR A 219 16.39 -18.83 -35.65
CA THR A 219 16.88 -19.32 -36.94
C THR A 219 17.78 -18.26 -37.60
N GLU A 220 18.91 -18.67 -38.17
CA GLU A 220 19.95 -17.83 -38.81
C GLU A 220 19.41 -16.61 -39.58
N VAL A 221 19.64 -15.40 -39.06
CA VAL A 221 19.45 -14.16 -39.81
C VAL A 221 20.75 -13.82 -40.54
N HIS A 222 20.64 -13.43 -41.82
CA HIS A 222 21.73 -12.81 -42.58
C HIS A 222 22.40 -11.67 -41.79
N GLN A 223 23.72 -11.53 -41.95
CA GLN A 223 24.63 -10.57 -41.29
C GLN A 223 24.02 -9.73 -40.14
N PRO A 224 24.40 -9.99 -38.87
CA PRO A 224 23.81 -9.32 -37.72
C PRO A 224 24.03 -7.80 -37.77
N ALA A 225 22.97 -7.02 -37.50
CA ALA A 225 23.07 -5.56 -37.40
C ALA A 225 24.04 -5.14 -36.29
N VAL A 226 24.14 -5.93 -35.22
CA VAL A 226 25.08 -5.65 -34.11
C VAL A 226 25.89 -6.90 -33.82
N LYS A 227 27.22 -6.80 -34.00
CA LYS A 227 28.13 -7.89 -33.66
C LYS A 227 28.14 -8.15 -32.16
N ARG A 228 27.60 -9.30 -31.73
CA ARG A 228 27.62 -9.78 -30.36
C ARG A 228 29.04 -10.15 -29.91
N ARG A 229 29.42 -9.75 -28.69
CA ARG A 229 30.67 -10.13 -28.02
C ARG A 229 30.38 -11.14 -26.91
N ARG A 230 31.40 -11.93 -26.53
CA ARG A 230 31.29 -13.02 -25.54
C ARG A 230 30.67 -12.61 -24.21
N ASN A 231 30.94 -11.40 -23.73
CA ASN A 231 30.49 -10.90 -22.43
C ASN A 231 29.31 -9.92 -22.55
N ASP A 232 28.70 -9.81 -23.74
CA ASP A 232 27.54 -8.94 -23.91
C ASP A 232 26.34 -9.50 -23.14
N PRO A 233 25.62 -8.65 -22.38
CA PRO A 233 24.41 -9.08 -21.73
C PRO A 233 23.35 -9.42 -22.78
N LEU A 234 22.55 -10.43 -22.44
CA LEU A 234 21.39 -10.82 -23.23
C LEU A 234 20.27 -9.79 -23.07
N VAL A 235 19.43 -9.67 -24.09
CA VAL A 235 18.12 -9.03 -23.96
C VAL A 235 17.26 -9.86 -23.01
N ARG A 236 16.68 -9.19 -22.01
CA ARG A 236 15.87 -9.77 -20.93
C ARG A 236 14.46 -9.20 -20.88
N GLY A 237 14.20 -8.13 -21.64
CA GLY A 237 12.91 -7.48 -21.71
C GLY A 237 12.20 -7.74 -23.04
N LYS A 238 10.89 -7.59 -23.05
CA LYS A 238 10.09 -7.50 -24.27
C LYS A 238 9.11 -6.34 -24.19
N PHE A 239 8.89 -5.67 -25.32
CA PHE A 239 7.92 -4.58 -25.44
C PHE A 239 6.51 -5.16 -25.47
N CYS A 240 5.63 -4.59 -24.65
CA CYS A 240 4.23 -4.94 -24.57
C CYS A 240 3.36 -3.69 -24.50
N HIS A 241 2.07 -3.88 -24.76
CA HIS A 241 1.07 -2.84 -24.72
C HIS A 241 -0.29 -3.45 -24.37
N THR A 242 -1.27 -2.62 -24.04
CA THR A 242 -2.66 -3.08 -23.93
C THR A 242 -3.57 -2.26 -24.82
N THR A 243 -4.64 -2.89 -25.28
CA THR A 243 -5.72 -2.25 -26.05
C THR A 243 -6.91 -1.97 -25.15
N ILE A 244 -7.17 -2.82 -24.14
CA ILE A 244 -8.27 -2.65 -23.20
C ILE A 244 -7.85 -2.86 -21.73
N PRO A 245 -8.49 -2.17 -20.76
CA PRO A 245 -8.10 -2.25 -19.35
C PRO A 245 -8.19 -3.63 -18.70
N SER A 246 -9.01 -4.54 -19.25
CA SER A 246 -9.25 -5.87 -18.68
C SER A 246 -8.09 -6.86 -18.91
N GLN A 247 -7.16 -6.54 -19.80
CA GLN A 247 -5.96 -7.33 -20.10
C GLN A 247 -4.95 -7.33 -18.94
N PHE A 248 -5.05 -6.41 -17.97
CA PHE A 248 -4.19 -6.41 -16.79
C PHE A 248 -4.86 -7.04 -15.57
N LYS A 249 -4.11 -7.89 -14.85
CA LYS A 249 -4.52 -8.53 -13.58
C LYS A 249 -3.53 -8.26 -12.45
N GLY A 250 -3.98 -8.50 -11.22
CA GLY A 250 -3.14 -8.39 -10.00
C GLY A 250 -3.02 -6.99 -9.40
N GLY A 251 -3.50 -5.97 -10.12
CA GLY A 251 -3.59 -4.60 -9.64
C GLY A 251 -4.88 -4.34 -8.84
N LYS A 252 -4.97 -3.12 -8.31
CA LYS A 252 -6.13 -2.56 -7.60
C LYS A 252 -7.17 -1.98 -8.54
N SER A 253 -6.76 -1.54 -9.73
CA SER A 253 -7.66 -0.94 -10.71
C SER A 253 -7.35 -1.45 -12.11
N ASN A 254 -8.38 -1.58 -12.94
CA ASN A 254 -8.22 -1.85 -14.36
C ASN A 254 -7.59 -0.64 -15.05
N ARG A 255 -6.56 -0.86 -15.86
CA ARG A 255 -5.82 0.19 -16.57
C ARG A 255 -5.41 -0.29 -17.95
N LYS A 256 -5.53 0.58 -18.95
CA LYS A 256 -4.85 0.44 -20.24
C LYS A 256 -3.51 1.15 -20.12
N LEU A 257 -2.43 0.45 -20.42
CA LEU A 257 -1.08 0.99 -20.57
C LEU A 257 -0.79 1.14 -22.06
N ASP A 258 -0.30 2.31 -22.44
CA ASP A 258 0.16 2.58 -23.80
C ASP A 258 1.38 1.68 -24.10
N PHE A 259 2.38 1.67 -23.20
CA PHE A 259 3.58 0.84 -23.33
C PHE A 259 4.09 0.35 -21.98
N PHE A 260 4.64 -0.86 -21.98
CA PHE A 260 5.41 -1.38 -20.85
C PHE A 260 6.42 -2.43 -21.32
N ILE A 261 7.33 -2.78 -20.42
CA ILE A 261 8.32 -3.84 -20.63
C ILE A 261 8.08 -4.90 -19.56
N GLU A 262 8.04 -6.17 -19.97
CA GLU A 262 8.05 -7.33 -19.07
C GLU A 262 9.24 -8.25 -19.39
N SER A 263 9.47 -9.29 -18.58
CA SER A 263 10.54 -10.24 -18.83
C SER A 263 10.31 -10.95 -20.17
N SER A 264 11.37 -11.11 -20.96
CA SER A 264 11.35 -11.88 -22.21
C SER A 264 11.11 -13.38 -21.97
N GLU A 265 11.31 -13.86 -20.74
CA GLU A 265 11.05 -15.26 -20.35
C GLU A 265 9.56 -15.55 -20.17
N ILE A 266 8.73 -14.49 -20.11
CA ILE A 266 7.28 -14.64 -20.04
C ILE A 266 6.77 -14.91 -21.46
N PRO A 267 5.99 -15.99 -21.69
CA PRO A 267 5.39 -16.24 -23.00
C PRO A 267 4.45 -15.12 -23.43
N ASP A 268 4.25 -14.96 -24.74
CA ASP A 268 3.25 -14.02 -25.23
C ASP A 268 1.85 -14.47 -24.81
N CYS A 269 1.10 -13.55 -24.23
CA CYS A 269 -0.21 -13.80 -23.64
C CYS A 269 -1.10 -12.57 -23.84
N GLU A 270 -2.40 -12.78 -24.05
CA GLU A 270 -3.37 -11.68 -24.13
C GLU A 270 -3.60 -10.98 -22.79
N THR A 271 -3.23 -11.64 -21.69
CA THR A 271 -3.40 -11.15 -20.31
C THR A 271 -2.05 -10.98 -19.63
N HIS A 272 -1.82 -9.79 -19.08
CA HIS A 272 -0.60 -9.41 -18.37
C HIS A 272 -0.86 -9.28 -16.86
N LYS A 273 0.19 -9.47 -16.06
CA LYS A 273 0.13 -9.27 -14.60
C LYS A 273 0.97 -8.06 -14.21
N TRP A 274 0.43 -7.19 -13.35
CA TRP A 274 1.18 -6.06 -12.80
C TRP A 274 2.43 -6.45 -12.02
N ARG A 275 2.48 -7.68 -11.51
CA ARG A 275 3.66 -8.28 -10.86
C ARG A 275 4.84 -8.42 -11.84
N ASP A 276 4.55 -8.52 -13.13
CA ASP A 276 5.54 -8.86 -14.14
C ASP A 276 6.06 -7.64 -14.91
N VAL A 277 5.38 -6.49 -14.77
CA VAL A 277 5.78 -5.21 -15.37
C VAL A 277 7.11 -4.70 -14.79
N ARG A 278 8.06 -4.38 -15.65
CA ARG A 278 9.40 -3.88 -15.32
C ARG A 278 9.60 -2.39 -15.61
N VAL A 279 9.10 -1.89 -16.74
CA VAL A 279 9.17 -0.47 -17.11
C VAL A 279 7.81 -0.05 -17.66
N VAL A 280 7.43 1.21 -17.47
CA VAL A 280 6.19 1.77 -18.02
C VAL A 280 6.46 3.00 -18.87
N GLY A 281 5.79 3.10 -20.01
CA GLY A 281 5.93 4.20 -20.96
C GLY A 281 4.57 4.84 -21.25
N GLU A 282 4.56 6.17 -21.33
CA GLU A 282 3.41 6.95 -21.77
C GLU A 282 3.76 7.74 -23.03
N VAL A 283 2.83 7.79 -23.98
CA VAL A 283 3.04 8.48 -25.26
C VAL A 283 1.89 9.48 -25.49
N THR A 284 2.23 10.65 -26.01
CA THR A 284 1.27 11.67 -26.43
C THR A 284 1.80 12.45 -27.62
N SER A 285 0.93 12.83 -28.56
CA SER A 285 1.28 13.79 -29.61
C SER A 285 1.11 15.25 -29.15
N SER A 286 0.54 15.49 -27.96
CA SER A 286 0.28 16.82 -27.41
C SER A 286 1.19 17.15 -26.21
N GLU A 287 1.90 18.27 -26.31
CA GLU A 287 2.76 18.84 -25.26
C GLU A 287 1.97 19.34 -24.04
N GLU A 288 0.76 19.86 -24.26
CA GLU A 288 -0.13 20.33 -23.19
C GLU A 288 -0.54 19.21 -22.23
N GLN A 289 -0.40 17.95 -22.65
CA GLN A 289 -0.76 16.77 -21.88
C GLN A 289 0.38 16.16 -21.05
N ILE A 290 1.59 16.77 -21.03
CA ILE A 290 2.74 16.23 -20.27
C ILE A 290 2.39 15.98 -18.79
N GLY A 291 1.75 16.95 -18.13
CA GLY A 291 1.36 16.79 -16.73
C GLY A 291 0.29 15.70 -16.54
N ALA A 292 -0.64 15.55 -17.48
CA ALA A 292 -1.65 14.48 -17.45
C ALA A 292 -1.00 13.10 -17.65
N LYS A 293 -0.05 12.97 -18.57
CA LYS A 293 0.71 11.75 -18.85
C LYS A 293 1.63 11.36 -17.71
N PHE A 294 2.27 12.33 -17.06
CA PHE A 294 3.02 12.07 -15.83
C PHE A 294 2.10 11.59 -14.69
N ASN A 295 0.92 12.19 -14.51
CA ASN A 295 -0.07 11.67 -13.55
C ASN A 295 -0.48 10.22 -13.87
N GLN A 296 -0.58 9.86 -15.15
CA GLN A 296 -0.85 8.50 -15.59
C GLN A 296 0.29 7.54 -15.24
N LEU A 297 1.53 7.94 -15.50
CA LEU A 297 2.73 7.21 -15.11
C LEU A 297 2.77 6.95 -13.60
N MET A 298 2.42 7.94 -12.78
CA MET A 298 2.34 7.79 -11.32
C MET A 298 1.26 6.80 -10.90
N ARG A 299 0.11 6.75 -11.59
CA ARG A 299 -0.92 5.73 -11.34
C ARG A 299 -0.39 4.33 -11.66
N TYR A 300 0.41 4.15 -12.71
CA TYR A 300 1.02 2.85 -13.00
C TYR A 300 2.06 2.45 -11.98
N ALA A 301 2.92 3.39 -11.56
CA ALA A 301 3.87 3.14 -10.50
C ALA A 301 3.17 2.68 -9.21
N ARG A 302 2.00 3.25 -8.88
CA ARG A 302 1.16 2.80 -7.76
C ARG A 302 0.72 1.34 -7.93
N GLU A 303 0.23 0.94 -9.10
CA GLU A 303 -0.19 -0.46 -9.36
C GLU A 303 1.00 -1.44 -9.32
N ILE A 304 2.17 -1.02 -9.82
CA ILE A 304 3.42 -1.78 -9.73
C ILE A 304 3.83 -1.96 -8.26
N PHE A 305 3.90 -0.89 -7.47
CA PHE A 305 4.26 -1.00 -6.05
C PHE A 305 3.24 -1.81 -5.24
N TYR A 306 1.97 -1.82 -5.64
CA TYR A 306 0.96 -2.67 -5.01
C TYR A 306 1.18 -4.16 -5.31
N SER A 307 1.49 -4.47 -6.57
CA SER A 307 1.65 -5.85 -7.07
C SER A 307 3.06 -6.42 -6.80
N GLN A 308 4.04 -5.53 -6.61
CA GLN A 308 5.44 -5.80 -6.31
C GLN A 308 5.83 -5.02 -5.03
N PRO A 309 5.32 -5.43 -3.86
CA PRO A 309 5.39 -4.61 -2.64
C PRO A 309 6.81 -4.36 -2.13
N LEU A 310 7.77 -5.24 -2.44
CA LEU A 310 9.17 -5.08 -2.06
C LEU A 310 10.01 -4.35 -3.12
N ARG A 311 9.40 -3.89 -4.22
CA ARG A 311 10.11 -3.16 -5.27
C ARG A 311 10.75 -1.88 -4.72
N ARG A 312 12.00 -1.63 -5.12
CA ARG A 312 12.85 -0.51 -4.67
C ARG A 312 12.50 0.78 -5.40
N PHE A 313 12.38 0.72 -6.72
CA PHE A 313 12.05 1.82 -7.62
C PHE A 313 11.46 1.31 -8.94
N VAL A 314 10.83 2.20 -9.70
CA VAL A 314 10.19 1.94 -10.99
C VAL A 314 10.80 2.87 -12.02
N HIS A 315 11.24 2.30 -13.14
CA HIS A 315 11.59 3.06 -14.32
C HIS A 315 10.35 3.40 -15.13
N GLY A 316 10.32 4.61 -15.67
CA GLY A 316 9.37 4.97 -16.69
C GLY A 316 9.89 6.03 -17.63
N TYR A 317 9.08 6.36 -18.64
CA TYR A 317 9.36 7.45 -19.55
C TYR A 317 8.06 8.03 -20.11
N CYS A 318 8.13 9.30 -20.49
CA CYS A 318 7.08 9.97 -21.25
C CYS A 318 7.69 10.40 -22.59
N LEU A 319 7.09 9.97 -23.69
CA LEU A 319 7.40 10.48 -25.03
C LEU A 319 6.26 11.43 -25.44
N HIS A 320 6.60 12.70 -25.69
CA HIS A 320 5.63 13.70 -26.10
C HIS A 320 6.12 14.44 -27.35
N LYS A 321 5.31 14.46 -28.42
CA LYS A 321 5.61 15.17 -29.68
C LYS A 321 6.95 14.75 -30.31
N ASP A 322 8.02 15.42 -29.90
CA ASP A 322 9.41 15.33 -30.36
C ASP A 322 10.41 15.26 -29.19
N HIS A 323 9.93 15.03 -27.96
CA HIS A 323 10.76 14.97 -26.76
C HIS A 323 10.50 13.69 -25.96
N ILE A 324 11.55 13.16 -25.34
CA ILE A 324 11.45 12.08 -24.35
C ILE A 324 12.02 12.53 -23.01
N GLU A 325 11.34 12.15 -21.93
CA GLU A 325 11.82 12.34 -20.56
C GLU A 325 11.79 11.01 -19.81
N PHE A 326 12.92 10.61 -19.23
CA PHE A 326 13.06 9.39 -18.45
C PHE A 326 12.85 9.68 -16.97
N TRP A 327 12.20 8.76 -16.27
CA TRP A 327 11.78 8.89 -14.89
C TRP A 327 12.19 7.70 -14.03
N ILE A 328 12.56 7.99 -12.79
CA ILE A 328 12.68 6.99 -11.72
C ILE A 328 11.75 7.40 -10.58
N ILE A 329 10.85 6.48 -10.20
CA ILE A 329 9.85 6.66 -9.15
C ILE A 329 10.17 5.67 -8.04
N ASP A 330 10.36 6.13 -6.80
CA ASP A 330 10.83 5.30 -5.70
C ASP A 330 10.13 5.59 -4.36
N ARG A 331 10.59 4.86 -3.33
CA ARG A 331 10.47 5.13 -1.89
C ARG A 331 10.22 6.59 -1.51
N ALA A 332 11.02 7.50 -2.05
CA ALA A 332 11.17 8.88 -1.62
C ALA A 332 10.51 9.92 -2.54
N GLY A 333 9.98 9.52 -3.70
CA GLY A 333 9.37 10.44 -4.66
C GLY A 333 9.74 10.06 -6.09
N ALA A 334 9.79 11.04 -6.99
CA ALA A 334 10.15 10.82 -8.38
C ALA A 334 11.25 11.79 -8.82
N TYR A 335 12.09 11.37 -9.77
CA TYR A 335 13.05 12.26 -10.39
C TYR A 335 13.31 11.92 -11.87
N SER A 336 13.67 12.91 -12.69
CA SER A 336 13.76 12.75 -14.15
C SER A 336 15.06 13.25 -14.78
N SER A 337 15.29 12.81 -16.01
CA SER A 337 16.41 13.24 -16.87
C SER A 337 16.34 14.68 -17.36
N GLY A 338 15.16 15.32 -17.31
CA GLY A 338 14.86 16.43 -18.20
C GLY A 338 14.50 15.94 -19.61
N GLU A 339 14.04 16.86 -20.45
CA GLU A 339 13.52 16.56 -21.78
C GLU A 339 14.67 16.50 -22.81
N TYR A 340 14.68 15.45 -23.63
CA TYR A 340 15.58 15.30 -24.77
C TYR A 340 14.80 15.42 -26.07
N ASP A 341 15.21 16.35 -26.93
CA ASP A 341 14.70 16.49 -28.30
C ASP A 341 15.18 15.30 -29.15
N VAL A 342 14.27 14.36 -29.41
CA VAL A 342 14.57 13.13 -30.15
C VAL A 342 14.68 13.36 -31.65
N LEU A 343 14.17 14.47 -32.19
CA LEU A 343 14.36 14.80 -33.61
C LEU A 343 15.75 15.34 -33.88
N LYS A 344 16.31 16.13 -32.95
CA LYS A 344 17.70 16.59 -33.04
C LYS A 344 18.68 15.46 -32.82
N ASN A 345 18.41 14.58 -31.85
CA ASN A 345 19.27 13.43 -31.59
C ASN A 345 18.48 12.24 -31.00
N GLN A 346 18.31 11.20 -31.82
CA GLN A 346 17.64 9.95 -31.43
C GLN A 346 18.48 9.07 -30.48
N GLU A 347 19.72 9.48 -30.17
CA GLU A 347 20.63 8.72 -29.31
C GLU A 347 19.99 8.37 -27.97
N MET A 348 19.41 9.35 -27.28
CA MET A 348 18.85 9.13 -25.93
C MET A 348 17.65 8.19 -25.97
N LEU A 349 16.85 8.25 -27.03
CA LEU A 349 15.73 7.34 -27.27
C LEU A 349 16.22 5.90 -27.45
N VAL A 350 17.12 5.69 -28.43
CA VAL A 350 17.63 4.35 -28.77
C VAL A 350 18.41 3.77 -27.61
N ARG A 351 19.29 4.55 -26.97
CA ARG A 351 20.09 4.08 -25.85
C ARG A 351 19.24 3.79 -24.62
N GLY A 352 18.27 4.63 -24.30
CA GLY A 352 17.39 4.45 -23.15
C GLY A 352 16.51 3.20 -23.28
N LEU A 353 15.92 2.98 -24.45
CA LEU A 353 15.09 1.80 -24.69
C LEU A 353 15.92 0.51 -24.76
N SER A 354 17.09 0.55 -25.41
CA SER A 354 18.02 -0.59 -25.43
C SER A 354 18.50 -0.94 -24.02
N ALA A 355 18.79 0.06 -23.20
CA ALA A 355 19.19 -0.13 -21.82
C ALA A 355 18.12 -0.88 -21.02
N TYR A 356 16.86 -0.45 -21.10
CA TYR A 356 15.75 -1.12 -20.41
C TYR A 356 15.57 -2.59 -20.82
N MET A 357 15.94 -2.94 -22.05
CA MET A 357 15.89 -4.32 -22.53
C MET A 357 17.05 -5.19 -22.04
N LEU A 358 18.14 -4.58 -21.56
CA LEU A 358 19.38 -5.25 -21.15
C LEU A 358 19.60 -5.23 -19.63
N MET A 359 18.98 -4.28 -18.93
CA MET A 359 19.09 -4.16 -17.47
C MET A 359 18.62 -5.44 -16.77
N SER A 360 19.32 -5.81 -15.71
CA SER A 360 18.89 -6.85 -14.78
C SER A 360 17.64 -6.45 -14.00
N ASP A 361 16.95 -7.43 -13.41
CA ASP A 361 15.80 -7.18 -12.53
C ASP A 361 16.16 -6.22 -11.38
N GLU A 362 17.37 -6.32 -10.81
CA GLU A 362 17.84 -5.41 -9.76
C GLU A 362 18.06 -3.98 -10.27
N GLU A 363 18.63 -3.82 -11.46
CA GLU A 363 18.81 -2.51 -12.11
C GLU A 363 17.47 -1.89 -12.49
N LEU A 364 16.46 -2.70 -12.81
CA LEU A 364 15.08 -2.26 -13.02
C LEU A 364 14.33 -1.99 -11.70
N GLY A 365 14.96 -2.27 -10.56
CA GLY A 365 14.48 -1.91 -9.23
C GLY A 365 13.72 -3.00 -8.48
N LEU A 366 13.74 -4.25 -8.95
CA LEU A 366 13.27 -5.39 -8.17
C LEU A 366 14.24 -5.68 -7.02
N ASP A 367 13.72 -6.24 -5.94
CA ASP A 367 14.53 -6.65 -4.79
C ASP A 367 14.73 -8.17 -4.82
N PRO A 368 15.98 -8.67 -4.83
CA PRO A 368 16.29 -10.11 -4.88
C PRO A 368 15.87 -10.85 -3.61
N VAL A 369 15.43 -10.13 -2.56
CA VAL A 369 14.84 -10.73 -1.36
C VAL A 369 13.58 -11.53 -1.68
N ILE A 370 12.88 -11.24 -2.77
CA ILE A 370 11.67 -11.96 -3.20
C ILE A 370 11.87 -12.58 -4.56
N SER A 371 11.45 -13.84 -4.71
CA SER A 371 11.56 -14.60 -5.96
C SER A 371 10.34 -15.49 -6.14
N TYR A 372 10.09 -15.89 -7.38
CA TYR A 372 9.06 -16.84 -7.76
C TYR A 372 9.70 -17.97 -8.55
N ASP A 373 9.13 -19.17 -8.45
CA ASP A 373 9.48 -20.27 -9.35
C ASP A 373 8.44 -20.45 -10.45
N ASP A 374 8.68 -21.43 -11.33
CA ASP A 374 7.82 -21.74 -12.48
C ASP A 374 6.40 -22.20 -12.07
N ALA A 375 6.24 -22.66 -10.81
CA ALA A 375 4.95 -23.04 -10.23
C ALA A 375 4.25 -21.86 -9.53
N ASP A 376 4.73 -20.63 -9.74
CA ASP A 376 4.21 -19.40 -9.13
C ASP A 376 4.31 -19.37 -7.59
N ARG A 377 5.14 -20.23 -6.99
CA ARG A 377 5.41 -20.23 -5.54
C ARG A 377 6.30 -19.04 -5.19
N CYS A 378 5.98 -18.38 -4.08
CA CYS A 378 6.68 -17.17 -3.64
C CYS A 378 7.69 -17.51 -2.55
N PHE A 379 8.93 -17.07 -2.72
CA PHE A 379 10.00 -17.26 -1.76
C PHE A 379 10.59 -15.93 -1.31
N VAL A 380 10.94 -15.87 -0.03
CA VAL A 380 11.65 -14.76 0.58
C VAL A 380 13.02 -15.25 1.08
N THR A 381 14.09 -14.64 0.59
CA THR A 381 15.47 -14.96 0.96
C THR A 381 16.03 -13.87 1.88
N LEU A 382 16.11 -14.15 3.18
CA LEU A 382 16.49 -13.19 4.22
C LEU A 382 17.95 -13.37 4.60
N THR A 383 18.74 -12.31 4.58
CA THR A 383 20.10 -12.30 5.12
C THR A 383 20.13 -11.46 6.39
N ASN A 384 20.47 -12.08 7.51
CA ASN A 384 20.49 -11.40 8.81
C ASN A 384 21.77 -10.55 8.99
N ASP A 385 21.82 -9.78 10.07
CA ASP A 385 22.97 -8.92 10.38
C ASP A 385 24.29 -9.71 10.60
N ASN A 386 24.22 -11.03 10.82
CA ASN A 386 25.37 -11.94 10.94
C ASN A 386 25.78 -12.57 9.59
N SER A 387 25.18 -12.13 8.48
CA SER A 387 25.39 -12.68 7.13
C SER A 387 24.93 -14.14 6.94
N GLU A 388 24.04 -14.63 7.80
CA GLU A 388 23.39 -15.92 7.60
C GLU A 388 22.15 -15.72 6.71
N THR A 389 22.01 -16.56 5.70
CA THR A 389 20.92 -16.50 4.73
C THR A 389 19.93 -17.65 4.93
N GLU A 390 18.65 -17.32 5.00
CA GLU A 390 17.54 -18.28 5.07
C GLU A 390 16.55 -18.04 3.93
N LYS A 391 16.03 -19.11 3.32
CA LYS A 391 14.98 -19.04 2.31
C LYS A 391 13.68 -19.61 2.85
N HIS A 392 12.60 -18.82 2.77
CA HIS A 392 11.27 -19.18 3.27
C HIS A 392 10.26 -19.17 2.13
N GLU A 393 9.48 -20.24 1.98
CA GLU A 393 8.26 -20.18 1.15
C GLU A 393 7.19 -19.38 1.90
N VAL A 394 6.55 -18.43 1.22
CA VAL A 394 5.53 -17.54 1.79
C VAL A 394 4.24 -17.61 1.00
N ILE A 395 3.12 -17.28 1.66
CA ILE A 395 1.85 -17.05 0.97
C ILE A 395 2.02 -15.82 0.06
N PRO A 396 1.84 -15.95 -1.27
CA PRO A 396 2.13 -14.87 -2.22
C PRO A 396 1.34 -13.59 -1.97
N THR A 397 0.13 -13.70 -1.45
CA THR A 397 -0.71 -12.56 -1.06
C THR A 397 -0.29 -12.07 0.33
N PRO A 398 0.28 -10.86 0.47
CA PRO A 398 0.66 -10.31 1.77
C PRO A 398 -0.55 -10.11 2.67
N VAL A 399 -0.38 -10.34 3.97
CA VAL A 399 -1.37 -10.06 5.02
C VAL A 399 -1.63 -8.56 5.13
N ALA A 400 -0.60 -7.76 4.89
CA ALA A 400 -0.66 -6.31 4.80
C ALA A 400 0.33 -5.82 3.76
N ARG A 401 -0.02 -4.76 3.02
CA ARG A 401 0.88 -4.05 2.11
C ARG A 401 0.40 -2.61 1.92
N PRO A 402 1.30 -1.66 1.60
CA PRO A 402 0.92 -0.29 1.31
C PRO A 402 0.18 -0.18 -0.04
N GLU A 403 -0.75 0.76 -0.12
CA GLU A 403 -1.42 1.12 -1.39
C GLU A 403 -0.89 2.43 -1.99
N THR A 404 0.05 3.06 -1.29
CA THR A 404 0.70 4.33 -1.60
C THR A 404 2.13 4.09 -2.13
N ILE A 405 2.65 5.04 -2.89
CA ILE A 405 4.01 5.00 -3.48
C ILE A 405 5.04 5.38 -2.40
N VAL A 406 4.95 6.62 -1.94
CA VAL A 406 5.85 7.32 -1.02
C VAL A 406 5.37 7.15 0.42
N SER A 407 5.58 5.96 1.00
CA SER A 407 5.12 5.66 2.35
C SER A 407 6.21 5.08 3.26
N ARG A 408 5.89 4.97 4.55
CA ARG A 408 6.63 4.12 5.52
C ARG A 408 6.02 2.72 5.58
N GLY A 409 5.03 2.44 4.73
CA GLY A 409 4.09 1.36 4.94
C GLY A 409 4.78 0.00 4.96
N SER A 410 4.20 -0.90 5.75
CA SER A 410 4.75 -2.22 5.99
C SER A 410 4.16 -3.25 5.05
N THR A 411 5.00 -4.17 4.57
CA THR A 411 4.55 -5.37 3.84
C THR A 411 4.76 -6.57 4.74
N CYS A 412 3.71 -7.35 4.99
CA CYS A 412 3.77 -8.50 5.87
C CYS A 412 3.43 -9.78 5.11
N PHE A 413 4.37 -10.71 5.04
CA PHE A 413 4.17 -12.05 4.50
C PHE A 413 4.04 -13.07 5.63
N LYS A 414 3.19 -14.07 5.44
CA LYS A 414 3.10 -15.23 6.32
C LYS A 414 3.85 -16.39 5.64
N THR A 415 4.69 -17.10 6.39
CA THR A 415 5.34 -18.31 5.86
C THR A 415 4.29 -19.39 5.57
N LYS A 416 4.57 -20.27 4.60
CA LYS A 416 3.64 -21.32 4.19
C LYS A 416 3.32 -22.30 5.31
N ASP A 417 4.29 -22.56 6.19
CA ASP A 417 4.15 -23.37 7.40
C ASP A 417 3.51 -22.62 8.58
N GLU A 418 3.13 -21.35 8.37
CA GLU A 418 2.46 -20.48 9.33
C GLU A 418 3.25 -20.18 10.62
N LYS A 419 4.54 -20.53 10.69
CA LYS A 419 5.36 -20.32 11.89
C LYS A 419 5.82 -18.87 12.08
N TYR A 420 6.04 -18.15 10.97
CA TYR A 420 6.61 -16.82 11.01
C TYR A 420 5.80 -15.80 10.21
N LEU A 421 5.79 -14.58 10.74
CA LEU A 421 5.36 -13.38 10.03
C LEU A 421 6.62 -12.59 9.65
N ILE A 422 6.83 -12.37 8.35
CA ILE A 422 7.97 -11.60 7.85
C ILE A 422 7.45 -10.21 7.48
N LYS A 423 7.83 -9.21 8.27
CA LYS A 423 7.47 -7.81 8.07
C LYS A 423 8.62 -7.06 7.41
N PHE A 424 8.33 -6.33 6.35
CA PHE A 424 9.22 -5.40 5.67
C PHE A 424 8.72 -3.98 5.90
N SER A 425 9.63 -3.03 6.13
CA SER A 425 9.26 -1.63 6.35
C SER A 425 10.27 -0.67 5.71
N TRP A 426 9.75 0.42 5.13
CA TRP A 426 10.53 1.55 4.63
C TRP A 426 10.66 2.63 5.69
N GLY A 427 11.53 2.38 6.67
CA GLY A 427 11.79 3.31 7.77
C GLY A 427 12.65 4.51 7.35
N THR A 428 12.65 5.57 8.18
CA THR A 428 13.51 6.76 8.02
C THR A 428 14.99 6.49 8.32
N GLY A 429 15.33 5.27 8.76
CA GLY A 429 16.67 4.91 9.22
C GLY A 429 17.02 5.51 10.59
N ALA A 430 16.02 5.96 11.36
CA ALA A 430 16.19 6.45 12.73
C ALA A 430 16.89 5.42 13.63
N LYS A 431 17.65 5.93 14.62
CA LYS A 431 18.32 5.11 15.65
C LYS A 431 17.30 4.31 16.46
N ASP A 432 16.18 4.94 16.83
CA ASP A 432 15.03 4.30 17.43
C ASP A 432 14.05 3.89 16.33
N ASN A 433 13.94 2.59 16.12
CA ASN A 433 13.05 1.99 15.12
C ASN A 433 12.44 0.71 15.69
N GLU A 434 11.47 0.14 14.98
CA GLU A 434 10.74 -1.05 15.42
C GLU A 434 11.64 -2.20 15.86
N ILE A 435 12.77 -2.43 15.17
CA ILE A 435 13.74 -3.49 15.53
C ILE A 435 14.30 -3.26 16.94
N LYS A 436 14.59 -2.00 17.30
CA LYS A 436 15.06 -1.65 18.66
C LYS A 436 13.96 -1.92 19.70
N PHE A 437 12.71 -1.54 19.41
CA PHE A 437 11.59 -1.76 20.32
C PHE A 437 11.31 -3.24 20.52
N LEU A 438 11.29 -4.02 19.45
CA LEU A 438 11.12 -5.48 19.52
C LEU A 438 12.27 -6.15 20.27
N ASN A 439 13.52 -5.67 20.10
CA ASN A 439 14.65 -6.16 20.89
C ASN A 439 14.47 -5.88 22.39
N ARG A 440 13.93 -4.72 22.77
CA ARG A 440 13.69 -4.36 24.19
C ARG A 440 12.50 -5.12 24.78
N ALA A 441 11.50 -5.43 23.95
CA ALA A 441 10.32 -6.20 24.34
C ALA A 441 10.51 -7.73 24.29
N LYS A 442 11.75 -8.20 24.08
CA LYS A 442 12.07 -9.62 24.16
C LYS A 442 11.63 -10.18 25.51
N ASN A 443 10.96 -11.33 25.48
CA ASN A 443 10.43 -12.03 26.64
C ASN A 443 9.31 -11.31 27.42
N VAL A 444 8.75 -10.22 26.87
CA VAL A 444 7.53 -9.62 27.43
C VAL A 444 6.33 -10.46 27.02
N THR A 445 5.65 -11.05 27.99
CA THR A 445 4.43 -11.82 27.78
C THR A 445 3.36 -10.98 27.08
N GLY A 446 2.78 -11.53 26.01
CA GLY A 446 1.74 -10.84 25.24
C GLY A 446 2.27 -9.84 24.20
N VAL A 447 3.58 -9.78 23.96
CA VAL A 447 4.16 -9.02 22.84
C VAL A 447 4.74 -9.99 21.80
N ILE A 448 4.62 -9.66 20.51
CA ILE A 448 5.21 -10.46 19.44
C ILE A 448 6.73 -10.51 19.56
N GLN A 449 7.30 -11.70 19.35
CA GLN A 449 8.72 -11.93 19.51
C GLN A 449 9.46 -11.85 18.17
N MET A 450 10.59 -11.16 18.18
CA MET A 450 11.47 -11.08 17.01
C MET A 450 12.48 -12.21 17.02
N VAL A 451 12.49 -12.99 15.95
CA VAL A 451 13.42 -14.10 15.71
C VAL A 451 14.72 -13.58 15.09
N SER A 452 14.60 -12.76 14.04
CA SER A 452 15.74 -12.19 13.33
C SER A 452 15.33 -10.90 12.63
N SER A 453 16.30 -10.05 12.32
CA SER A 453 16.11 -8.81 11.55
C SER A 453 17.30 -8.55 10.63
N GLY A 454 17.12 -7.66 9.66
CA GLY A 454 18.22 -7.20 8.84
C GLY A 454 17.88 -5.96 8.02
N LYS A 455 18.93 -5.36 7.44
CA LYS A 455 18.84 -4.16 6.59
C LYS A 455 19.08 -4.56 5.14
N LEU A 456 18.11 -4.29 4.27
CA LEU A 456 18.13 -4.79 2.90
C LEU A 456 18.59 -3.74 1.90
N TYR A 457 18.01 -2.54 1.96
CA TYR A 457 18.23 -1.53 0.92
C TYR A 457 18.10 -0.10 1.43
N LYS A 458 18.68 0.86 0.71
CA LYS A 458 18.58 2.29 1.02
C LYS A 458 18.28 3.05 -0.27
N VAL A 459 17.31 3.97 -0.24
CA VAL A 459 17.01 4.82 -1.41
C VAL A 459 18.24 5.63 -1.86
N ALA A 460 19.10 6.01 -0.92
CA ALA A 460 20.35 6.69 -1.23
C ALA A 460 21.33 5.85 -2.07
N THR A 461 21.16 4.53 -2.16
CA THR A 461 22.04 3.65 -2.95
C THR A 461 21.87 3.91 -4.45
N HIS A 462 20.66 3.85 -5.00
CA HIS A 462 20.44 4.11 -6.43
C HIS A 462 20.45 5.60 -6.78
N ARG A 463 20.20 6.49 -5.80
CA ARG A 463 20.34 7.94 -6.01
C ARG A 463 21.78 8.45 -5.90
N LYS A 464 22.75 7.58 -5.60
CA LYS A 464 24.15 7.98 -5.37
C LYS A 464 24.75 8.58 -6.65
N GLY A 465 25.23 9.82 -6.57
CA GLY A 465 25.83 10.56 -7.69
C GLY A 465 24.89 11.52 -8.40
N VAL A 466 23.57 11.35 -8.25
CA VAL A 466 22.58 12.29 -8.80
C VAL A 466 22.56 13.58 -7.98
N LYS A 467 22.59 14.73 -8.65
CA LYS A 467 22.66 16.05 -8.02
C LYS A 467 21.26 16.68 -7.93
N PHE A 468 20.68 16.64 -6.74
CA PHE A 468 19.41 17.29 -6.43
C PHE A 468 19.62 18.74 -6.04
N SER A 469 18.71 19.62 -6.45
CA SER A 469 18.72 21.03 -6.07
C SER A 469 17.29 21.59 -5.99
N LYS A 470 17.12 22.71 -5.26
CA LYS A 470 15.79 23.30 -5.00
C LYS A 470 15.13 23.85 -6.26
N ASP A 471 15.91 24.38 -7.20
CA ASP A 471 15.43 24.89 -8.50
C ASP A 471 14.88 23.79 -9.41
N LYS A 472 15.22 22.53 -9.12
CA LYS A 472 14.72 21.34 -9.80
C LYS A 472 13.51 20.72 -9.11
N LEU A 473 12.99 21.31 -8.02
CA LEU A 473 11.78 20.84 -7.35
C LEU A 473 10.54 21.28 -8.13
N TRP A 474 9.60 20.36 -8.33
CA TRP A 474 8.33 20.64 -9.00
C TRP A 474 7.14 20.26 -8.13
N ILE A 475 6.06 21.01 -8.31
CA ILE A 475 4.79 20.81 -7.63
C ILE A 475 3.65 20.81 -8.65
N PHE A 476 2.57 20.11 -8.30
CA PHE A 476 1.32 20.24 -9.01
C PHE A 476 0.57 21.46 -8.49
N ILE A 477 0.19 22.38 -9.38
CA ILE A 477 -0.70 23.50 -9.03
C ILE A 477 -2.14 23.01 -9.19
N ALA A 478 -2.98 23.22 -8.18
CA ALA A 478 -4.35 22.68 -8.17
C ALA A 478 -5.26 23.40 -9.18
N LYS A 479 -6.01 22.58 -9.94
CA LYS A 479 -6.99 22.83 -11.04
C LYS A 479 -6.51 22.62 -12.46
N ASP A 480 -5.24 22.87 -12.78
CA ASP A 480 -4.78 22.73 -14.16
C ASP A 480 -3.83 21.54 -14.28
N GLN A 481 -3.84 20.86 -15.42
CA GLN A 481 -2.97 19.73 -15.75
C GLN A 481 -1.47 20.11 -15.83
N VAL A 482 -1.08 21.20 -15.18
CA VAL A 482 0.18 21.91 -15.34
C VAL A 482 1.15 21.50 -14.24
N PHE A 483 2.32 21.07 -14.69
CA PHE A 483 3.48 20.82 -13.86
C PHE A 483 4.25 22.13 -13.76
N ALA A 484 4.56 22.62 -12.56
CA ALA A 484 5.25 23.90 -12.38
C ALA A 484 6.42 23.80 -11.40
N ARG A 485 7.40 24.70 -11.55
CA ARG A 485 8.49 24.84 -10.58
C ARG A 485 7.91 25.15 -9.19
N GLY A 486 8.38 24.44 -8.18
CA GLY A 486 8.01 24.69 -6.79
C GLY A 486 8.41 26.11 -6.39
N LYS A 487 7.55 26.79 -5.60
CA LYS A 487 7.98 28.01 -4.91
C LYS A 487 9.10 27.67 -3.92
N GLN A 488 9.97 28.64 -3.63
CA GLN A 488 10.94 28.59 -2.53
C GLN A 488 10.18 28.40 -1.20
N GLU A 489 9.80 27.17 -0.86
CA GLU A 489 9.55 26.85 0.52
C GLU A 489 10.91 26.67 1.20
N THR A 490 11.04 27.28 2.37
CA THR A 490 12.15 27.09 3.30
C THR A 490 12.18 25.61 3.70
N ILE A 491 12.81 24.77 2.87
CA ILE A 491 13.22 23.43 3.27
C ILE A 491 14.20 23.66 4.42
N LEU A 492 13.72 23.44 5.65
CA LEU A 492 14.44 23.61 6.91
C LEU A 492 15.60 22.62 7.09
N ASN A 493 15.82 21.71 6.13
CA ASN A 493 16.86 20.70 6.16
C ASN A 493 17.73 20.77 4.90
N ASP A 494 19.04 20.56 5.06
CA ASP A 494 20.01 20.39 3.97
C ASP A 494 19.81 19.10 3.15
N GLU A 495 18.88 18.23 3.55
CA GLU A 495 18.56 17.00 2.83
C GLU A 495 17.45 17.22 1.80
N PHE A 496 17.82 17.13 0.51
CA PHE A 496 16.89 17.28 -0.61
C PHE A 496 15.81 16.20 -0.70
N TYR A 497 15.95 15.05 -0.04
CA TYR A 497 14.91 14.02 -0.07
C TYR A 497 14.90 13.21 1.21
N VAL A 498 13.74 12.61 1.51
CA VAL A 498 13.57 11.75 2.68
C VAL A 498 14.41 10.48 2.50
N LYS A 499 15.45 10.32 3.33
CA LYS A 499 16.21 9.08 3.41
C LYS A 499 15.30 7.95 3.90
N ARG A 500 15.18 6.90 3.09
CA ARG A 500 14.45 5.68 3.43
C ARG A 500 15.34 4.46 3.36
N ARG A 501 15.10 3.53 4.28
CA ARG A 501 15.78 2.24 4.38
C ARG A 501 14.76 1.13 4.45
N LEU A 502 14.92 0.12 3.59
CA LEU A 502 14.17 -1.13 3.66
C LEU A 502 14.82 -2.05 4.68
N THR A 503 14.05 -2.45 5.66
CA THR A 503 14.43 -3.43 6.68
C THR A 503 13.42 -4.55 6.72
N TYR A 504 13.84 -5.73 7.21
CA TYR A 504 12.91 -6.81 7.52
C TYR A 504 13.01 -7.22 9.00
N VAL A 505 11.92 -7.80 9.47
CA VAL A 505 11.80 -8.44 10.78
C VAL A 505 11.03 -9.75 10.63
N LYS A 506 11.63 -10.85 11.09
CA LYS A 506 10.99 -12.17 11.19
C LYS A 506 10.42 -12.32 12.60
N LEU A 507 9.12 -12.52 12.69
CA LEU A 507 8.33 -12.43 13.93
C LEU A 507 7.60 -13.76 14.24
N THR A 508 7.39 -14.03 15.53
CA THR A 508 6.67 -15.22 16.03
C THR A 508 5.95 -14.92 17.36
N PRO A 509 4.86 -15.62 17.71
CA PRO A 509 4.08 -16.52 16.87
C PRO A 509 3.24 -15.73 15.84
N VAL A 510 2.76 -16.42 14.80
CA VAL A 510 1.76 -15.83 13.90
C VAL A 510 0.41 -15.85 14.61
N GLY A 511 0.01 -14.70 15.14
CA GLY A 511 -1.30 -14.54 15.77
C GLY A 511 -2.46 -14.61 14.77
N ARG A 512 -3.66 -14.93 15.27
CA ARG A 512 -4.92 -14.79 14.53
C ARG A 512 -5.57 -13.44 14.84
N LEU A 513 -6.32 -12.89 13.90
CA LEU A 513 -6.98 -11.60 14.11
C LEU A 513 -8.13 -11.79 15.10
N ILE A 514 -8.33 -10.83 16.01
CA ILE A 514 -9.37 -10.94 17.05
C ILE A 514 -10.77 -11.17 16.42
N HIS A 515 -11.09 -10.45 15.34
CA HIS A 515 -12.35 -10.59 14.59
C HIS A 515 -12.49 -11.90 13.79
N SER A 516 -11.46 -12.75 13.76
CA SER A 516 -11.57 -14.10 13.18
C SER A 516 -12.17 -15.12 14.15
N ALA A 517 -12.44 -14.73 15.40
CA ALA A 517 -13.25 -15.54 16.31
C ALA A 517 -14.67 -15.66 15.76
N VAL A 518 -15.14 -16.87 15.51
CA VAL A 518 -16.53 -17.11 15.09
C VAL A 518 -17.42 -17.35 16.31
N THR A 519 -16.83 -17.68 17.47
CA THR A 519 -17.56 -17.92 18.72
C THR A 519 -16.94 -17.19 19.93
N VAL A 520 -17.77 -16.86 20.92
CA VAL A 520 -17.35 -16.29 22.21
C VAL A 520 -16.37 -17.21 22.94
N ARG A 521 -16.51 -18.53 22.79
CA ARG A 521 -15.60 -19.54 23.37
C ARG A 521 -14.22 -19.52 22.70
N GLU A 522 -14.15 -19.28 21.39
CA GLU A 522 -12.88 -19.08 20.68
C GLU A 522 -12.20 -17.79 21.09
N PHE A 523 -12.97 -16.70 21.21
CA PHE A 523 -12.49 -15.41 21.70
C PHE A 523 -11.94 -15.50 23.13
N GLY A 524 -12.69 -16.11 24.05
CA GLY A 524 -12.27 -16.31 25.45
C GLY A 524 -11.04 -17.21 25.64
N LYS A 525 -10.67 -18.01 24.62
CA LYS A 525 -9.43 -18.81 24.59
C LYS A 525 -8.26 -18.09 23.90
N MET A 526 -8.48 -16.94 23.25
CA MET A 526 -7.39 -16.19 22.61
C MET A 526 -6.51 -15.51 23.65
N LYS A 527 -5.21 -15.75 23.58
CA LYS A 527 -4.22 -14.87 24.21
C LYS A 527 -3.88 -13.78 23.20
N GLY A 528 -4.28 -12.55 23.48
CA GLY A 528 -3.95 -11.40 22.64
C GLY A 528 -2.43 -11.19 22.57
N ILE A 529 -1.95 -10.79 21.39
CA ILE A 529 -0.53 -10.47 21.17
C ILE A 529 -0.46 -9.06 20.59
N LEU A 530 0.27 -8.18 21.30
CA LEU A 530 0.61 -6.86 20.83
C LEU A 530 1.62 -6.99 19.68
N ILE A 531 1.29 -6.35 18.56
CA ILE A 531 2.09 -6.32 17.33
C ILE A 531 2.35 -4.86 16.95
N ASP A 532 3.25 -4.67 15.96
CA ASP A 532 3.46 -3.39 15.28
C ASP A 532 3.96 -2.27 16.21
N LEU A 533 5.27 -2.30 16.50
CA LEU A 533 5.93 -1.34 17.40
C LEU A 533 6.61 -0.21 16.63
N ASP A 534 6.16 0.07 15.40
CA ASP A 534 6.77 1.05 14.49
C ASP A 534 6.58 2.50 14.96
N MET A 535 5.47 2.76 15.65
CA MET A 535 5.11 4.04 16.25
C MET A 535 5.42 4.10 17.75
N SER A 536 6.02 3.05 18.32
CA SER A 536 6.45 3.04 19.71
C SER A 536 7.49 4.11 19.99
N SER A 537 7.62 4.48 21.26
CA SER A 537 8.58 5.49 21.67
C SER A 537 9.18 5.15 23.03
N LEU A 538 10.48 5.39 23.18
CA LEU A 538 11.17 5.16 24.45
C LEU A 538 10.90 6.32 25.41
N HIS A 539 10.85 5.95 26.69
CA HIS A 539 10.78 6.86 27.82
C HIS A 539 12.13 6.82 28.55
N GLU A 540 13.20 7.28 27.90
CA GLU A 540 14.52 7.38 28.54
C GLU A 540 15.00 8.84 28.56
N ASN A 541 15.50 9.25 29.73
CA ASN A 541 15.90 10.58 30.22
C ASN A 541 14.79 11.53 30.69
N GLU A 542 14.91 11.98 31.94
CA GLU A 542 14.06 12.99 32.60
C GLU A 542 13.94 14.31 31.84
N ASN A 543 14.92 14.62 30.99
CA ASN A 543 14.91 15.83 30.16
C ASN A 543 14.11 15.68 28.86
N GLU A 544 13.94 14.46 28.33
CA GLU A 544 13.10 14.20 27.13
C GLU A 544 11.63 13.89 27.47
N LYS A 545 11.30 13.67 28.76
CA LYS A 545 9.93 13.44 29.28
C LYS A 545 8.94 14.56 28.91
N ASN A 546 9.40 15.68 28.33
CA ASN A 546 8.61 16.89 28.10
C ASN A 546 8.55 17.36 26.63
N LEU A 547 9.16 16.66 25.67
CA LEU A 547 9.17 17.15 24.28
C LEU A 547 7.86 16.80 23.54
N PRO A 548 7.16 17.79 22.96
CA PRO A 548 6.04 17.53 22.06
C PRO A 548 6.48 16.69 20.85
N ARG A 549 5.82 15.57 20.60
CA ARG A 549 6.07 14.69 19.44
C ARG A 549 4.95 14.82 18.42
N ALA A 550 5.28 14.60 17.14
CA ALA A 550 4.30 14.62 16.07
C ALA A 550 3.11 13.70 16.41
N ILE A 551 1.90 14.23 16.31
CA ILE A 551 0.70 13.46 16.66
C ILE A 551 0.50 12.36 15.60
N THR A 552 0.43 11.12 16.06
CA THR A 552 0.31 9.94 15.21
C THR A 552 -0.58 8.89 15.87
N GLY A 553 -1.17 7.99 15.08
CA GLY A 553 -2.07 6.95 15.56
C GLY A 553 -3.25 6.70 14.62
N THR A 554 -4.03 5.66 14.89
CA THR A 554 -5.24 5.34 14.14
C THR A 554 -6.40 6.16 14.70
N THR A 555 -6.97 7.08 13.91
CA THR A 555 -8.00 8.05 14.37
C THR A 555 -9.14 7.42 15.15
N MET A 556 -9.63 6.24 14.72
CA MET A 556 -10.72 5.51 15.39
C MET A 556 -10.41 5.14 16.85
N TYR A 557 -9.14 4.89 17.16
CA TYR A 557 -8.69 4.47 18.48
C TYR A 557 -7.82 5.56 19.14
N MET A 558 -7.78 6.76 18.57
CA MET A 558 -6.90 7.83 19.05
C MET A 558 -7.53 8.50 20.29
N ALA A 559 -6.72 8.67 21.34
CA ALA A 559 -7.16 9.38 22.55
C ALA A 559 -7.71 10.79 22.23
N LEU A 560 -8.72 11.23 22.97
CA LEU A 560 -9.42 12.50 22.76
C LEU A 560 -8.47 13.70 22.85
N GLU A 561 -7.46 13.64 23.72
CA GLU A 561 -6.48 14.71 23.86
C GLU A 561 -5.65 14.90 22.57
N LEU A 562 -5.24 13.79 21.94
CA LEU A 562 -4.56 13.79 20.65
C LEU A 562 -5.48 14.36 19.55
N MET A 563 -6.75 13.94 19.51
CA MET A 563 -7.71 14.43 18.52
C MET A 563 -8.02 15.93 18.69
N LYS A 564 -8.19 16.41 19.92
CA LYS A 564 -8.36 17.84 20.23
C LYS A 564 -7.15 18.64 19.79
N ALA A 565 -5.94 18.14 20.05
CA ALA A 565 -4.72 18.81 19.61
C ALA A 565 -4.66 18.93 18.06
N ILE A 566 -5.05 17.87 17.32
CA ILE A 566 -5.19 17.93 15.86
C ILE A 566 -6.22 18.97 15.42
N SER A 567 -7.40 19.04 16.07
CA SER A 567 -8.43 20.01 15.70
C SER A 567 -7.97 21.46 15.92
N PHE A 568 -7.11 21.69 16.91
CA PHE A 568 -6.45 22.98 17.13
C PHE A 568 -5.21 23.20 16.25
N LYS A 569 -5.01 22.39 15.21
CA LYS A 569 -3.86 22.43 14.30
C LYS A 569 -2.50 22.35 15.00
N LYS A 570 -2.43 21.73 16.19
CA LYS A 570 -1.16 21.46 16.86
C LYS A 570 -0.43 20.35 16.10
N LEU A 571 0.81 20.62 15.72
CA LEU A 571 1.66 19.65 15.02
C LEU A 571 2.21 18.57 15.95
N SER A 572 2.29 18.85 17.25
CA SER A 572 2.84 17.94 18.24
C SER A 572 2.17 18.05 19.61
N LEU A 573 2.18 16.96 20.36
CA LEU A 573 1.71 16.87 21.74
C LEU A 573 2.63 15.96 22.57
N LYS A 574 2.73 16.22 23.87
CA LYS A 574 3.35 15.28 24.81
C LYS A 574 2.48 14.02 24.89
N GLN A 575 3.04 12.88 24.51
CA GLN A 575 2.37 11.59 24.59
C GLN A 575 2.80 10.84 25.85
N THR A 576 1.86 10.13 26.48
CA THR A 576 2.12 9.30 27.68
C THR A 576 1.41 7.96 27.53
N TYR A 577 1.78 6.98 28.35
CA TYR A 577 1.10 5.67 28.39
C TYR A 577 -0.42 5.75 28.63
N ARG A 578 -0.93 6.88 29.16
CA ARG A 578 -2.38 7.11 29.35
C ARG A 578 -3.12 7.15 28.02
N HIS A 579 -2.48 7.65 26.96
CA HIS A 579 -3.06 7.65 25.62
C HIS A 579 -3.23 6.21 25.11
N ASP A 580 -2.25 5.33 25.36
CA ASP A 580 -2.35 3.91 24.99
C ASP A 580 -3.43 3.19 25.80
N LEU A 581 -3.61 3.52 27.07
CA LEU A 581 -4.70 2.97 27.89
C LEU A 581 -6.08 3.37 27.34
N GLU A 582 -6.25 4.65 26.96
CA GLU A 582 -7.48 5.14 26.33
C GLU A 582 -7.74 4.44 24.98
N SER A 583 -6.70 4.29 24.15
CA SER A 583 -6.76 3.52 22.92
C SER A 583 -7.15 2.06 23.14
N CYS A 584 -6.62 1.41 24.18
CA CYS A 584 -7.00 0.04 24.55
C CYS A 584 -8.49 -0.07 24.89
N PHE A 585 -9.06 0.92 25.60
CA PHE A 585 -10.50 0.94 25.85
C PHE A 585 -11.31 1.04 24.55
N TYR A 586 -10.88 1.85 23.58
CA TYR A 586 -11.58 1.95 22.29
C TYR A 586 -11.51 0.67 21.47
N VAL A 587 -10.39 -0.06 21.52
CA VAL A 587 -10.27 -1.37 20.87
C VAL A 587 -11.26 -2.37 21.47
N LEU A 588 -11.46 -2.38 22.78
CA LEU A 588 -12.42 -3.26 23.45
C LEU A 588 -13.89 -2.94 23.17
N ILE A 589 -14.20 -1.68 22.86
CA ILE A 589 -15.57 -1.23 22.58
C ILE A 589 -15.95 -1.51 21.12
N VAL A 590 -14.99 -1.42 20.20
CA VAL A 590 -15.24 -1.44 18.74
C VAL A 590 -14.83 -2.76 18.07
N GLY A 591 -13.88 -3.50 18.65
CA GLY A 591 -13.38 -4.78 18.13
C GLY A 591 -14.17 -5.96 18.65
#